data_AF-A0A178XYI7-F1
#
_entry.id   AF-A0A178XYI7-F1
#
_cell.length_a   1.000
_cell.length_b   1.000
_cell.length_c   1.000
_cell.angle_alpha   90.00
_cell.angle_beta   90.00
_cell.angle_gamma   90.00
#
_symmetry.space_group_name_H-M   'P 1'
#
loop_
_entity.id
_entity.type
_entity.pdbx_description
1 polymer ?
#
loop_
_entity_poly.entity_id
_entity_poly.type
_entity_poly.pdbx_seq_one_letter_code
_entity_poly.pdbx_strand_id
1 'polypeptide(L)'
;MSLVNDTAKAERERRVTLSYYHRTDREIDAQARLLAEKKKTNRLNAKAAGIPSSQLDHLLKSFRADDQQKPVDKLKRDMENLAYLGLIPDQNIKGDLFTRVDRVNQEQMIQAKGFYAGLNNSDRVSGYDAGSVDDKLWLESYDAGKAEYDTEIPDILARINAAATNEEPPASGEDPFSDSED
;
A
#
# COMPACT_ATOMS: atom_id res chain seq x y z
N MET A 1 34.82 -27.73 46.19
CA MET A 1 33.35 -27.57 46.23
C MET A 1 32.92 -26.37 45.37
N SER A 2 33.17 -26.40 44.04
CA SER A 2 33.02 -25.21 43.16
C SER A 2 32.15 -25.44 41.90
N LEU A 3 32.00 -26.67 41.42
CA LEU A 3 31.32 -26.96 40.14
C LEU A 3 29.79 -26.86 40.19
N VAL A 4 29.16 -27.04 41.35
CA VAL A 4 27.69 -27.05 41.49
C VAL A 4 27.11 -25.62 41.54
N ASN A 5 27.89 -24.64 41.99
CA ASN A 5 27.45 -23.24 42.05
C ASN A 5 27.47 -22.57 40.67
N ASP A 6 28.44 -22.93 39.82
CA ASP A 6 28.55 -22.41 38.45
C ASP A 6 27.45 -22.94 37.52
N THR A 7 27.06 -24.22 37.66
CA THR A 7 25.95 -24.78 36.87
C THR A 7 24.59 -24.19 37.26
N ALA A 8 24.34 -24.00 38.57
CA ALA A 8 23.11 -23.35 39.03
C ALA A 8 23.04 -21.87 38.61
N LYS A 9 24.18 -21.17 38.57
CA LYS A 9 24.28 -19.80 38.06
C LYS A 9 24.03 -19.74 36.55
N ALA A 10 24.68 -20.61 35.77
CA ALA A 10 24.50 -20.68 34.32
C ALA A 10 23.04 -20.99 33.93
N GLU A 11 22.36 -21.87 34.67
CA GLU A 11 20.94 -22.19 34.40
C GLU A 11 20.02 -21.02 34.74
N ARG A 12 20.30 -20.26 35.81
CA ARG A 12 19.59 -19.01 36.11
C ARG A 12 19.79 -17.97 35.02
N GLU A 13 21.03 -17.77 34.58
CA GLU A 13 21.38 -16.83 33.51
C GLU A 13 20.71 -17.20 32.18
N ARG A 14 20.69 -18.50 31.84
CA ARG A 14 20.00 -19.01 30.66
C ARG A 14 18.51 -18.71 30.72
N ARG A 15 17.85 -18.96 31.85
CA ARG A 15 16.41 -18.70 32.02
C ARG A 15 16.09 -17.20 31.92
N VAL A 16 16.91 -16.34 32.51
CA VAL A 16 16.74 -14.89 32.42
C VAL A 16 16.94 -14.41 30.98
N THR A 17 17.99 -14.88 30.30
CA THR A 17 18.25 -14.57 28.90
C THR A 17 17.11 -15.00 27.99
N LEU A 18 16.59 -16.22 28.18
CA LEU A 18 15.42 -16.71 27.45
C LEU A 18 14.20 -15.82 27.70
N SER A 19 13.95 -15.46 28.95
CA SER A 19 12.81 -14.59 29.32
C SER A 19 12.93 -13.20 28.73
N TYR A 20 14.14 -12.64 28.64
CA TYR A 20 14.41 -11.37 27.99
C TYR A 20 14.02 -11.40 26.51
N TYR A 21 14.54 -12.36 25.74
CA TYR A 21 14.20 -12.47 24.31
C TYR A 21 12.71 -12.78 24.10
N HIS A 22 12.12 -13.65 24.92
CA HIS A 22 10.68 -13.93 24.82
C HIS A 22 9.81 -12.69 25.11
N ARG A 23 10.20 -11.84 26.08
CA ARG A 23 9.50 -10.57 26.33
C ARG A 23 9.59 -9.65 25.11
N THR A 24 10.78 -9.53 24.51
CA THR A 24 10.98 -8.77 23.28
C THR A 24 10.11 -9.30 22.14
N ASP A 25 10.08 -10.62 21.92
CA ASP A 25 9.25 -11.23 20.87
C ASP A 25 7.76 -10.98 21.11
N ARG A 26 7.29 -11.07 22.36
CA ARG A 26 5.90 -10.75 22.71
C ARG A 26 5.54 -9.28 22.45
N GLU A 27 6.45 -8.37 22.74
CA GLU A 27 6.26 -6.94 22.47
C GLU A 27 6.20 -6.67 20.96
N ILE A 28 7.10 -7.28 20.19
CA ILE A 28 7.09 -7.21 18.72
C ILE A 28 5.79 -7.80 18.15
N ASP A 29 5.35 -8.97 18.63
CA ASP A 29 4.10 -9.60 18.19
C ASP A 29 2.88 -8.73 18.51
N ALA A 30 2.84 -8.12 19.70
CA ALA A 30 1.77 -7.17 20.05
C ALA A 30 1.75 -5.97 19.09
N GLN A 31 2.90 -5.40 18.75
CA GLN A 31 3.00 -4.32 17.77
C GLN A 31 2.59 -4.78 16.35
N ALA A 32 3.01 -5.98 15.93
CA ALA A 32 2.66 -6.54 14.63
C ALA A 32 1.14 -6.73 14.49
N ARG A 33 0.46 -7.22 15.54
CA ARG A 33 -1.00 -7.34 15.57
C ARG A 33 -1.69 -5.98 15.45
N LEU A 34 -1.21 -4.97 16.18
CA LEU A 34 -1.75 -3.61 16.08
C LEU A 34 -1.59 -3.03 14.67
N LEU A 35 -0.42 -3.23 14.04
CA LEU A 35 -0.18 -2.80 12.66
C LEU A 35 -1.04 -3.57 11.65
N ALA A 36 -1.25 -4.87 11.85
CA ALA A 36 -2.10 -5.69 11.01
C ALA A 36 -3.57 -5.23 11.06
N GLU A 37 -4.11 -4.95 12.25
CA GLU A 37 -5.46 -4.42 12.39
C GLU A 37 -5.58 -3.02 11.77
N LYS A 38 -4.61 -2.12 11.98
CA LYS A 38 -4.58 -0.82 11.28
C LYS A 38 -4.61 -0.97 9.77
N LYS A 39 -3.79 -1.89 9.22
CA LYS A 39 -3.78 -2.18 7.77
C LYS A 39 -5.15 -2.69 7.31
N LYS A 40 -5.76 -3.61 8.07
CA LYS A 40 -7.07 -4.18 7.78
C LYS A 40 -8.16 -3.11 7.78
N THR A 41 -8.23 -2.26 8.80
CA THR A 41 -9.18 -1.14 8.86
C THR A 41 -9.00 -0.20 7.67
N ASN A 42 -7.76 0.16 7.32
CA ASN A 42 -7.50 0.97 6.13
C ASN A 42 -8.01 0.30 4.83
N ARG A 43 -7.88 -1.02 4.71
CA ARG A 43 -8.40 -1.77 3.54
C ARG A 43 -9.92 -1.79 3.48
N LEU A 44 -10.60 -1.84 4.63
CA LEU A 44 -12.06 -1.73 4.69
C LEU A 44 -12.52 -0.34 4.26
N ASN A 45 -11.87 0.71 4.77
CA ASN A 45 -12.19 2.09 4.41
C ASN A 45 -11.92 2.35 2.92
N ALA A 46 -10.80 1.86 2.38
CA ALA A 46 -10.48 1.97 0.96
C ALA A 46 -11.52 1.25 0.08
N LYS A 47 -11.97 0.06 0.51
CA LYS A 47 -13.03 -0.68 -0.19
C LYS A 47 -14.35 0.09 -0.18
N ALA A 48 -14.71 0.73 0.93
CA ALA A 48 -15.89 1.59 1.02
C ALA A 48 -15.80 2.80 0.07
N ALA A 49 -14.58 3.30 -0.15
CA ALA A 49 -14.29 4.34 -1.16
C ALA A 49 -14.15 3.81 -2.60
N GLY A 50 -14.49 2.53 -2.85
CA GLY A 50 -14.43 1.93 -4.19
C GLY A 50 -13.04 1.49 -4.65
N ILE A 51 -12.03 1.49 -3.78
CA ILE A 51 -10.66 1.10 -4.10
C ILE A 51 -10.44 -0.37 -3.69
N PRO A 52 -10.23 -1.30 -4.64
CA PRO A 52 -9.98 -2.71 -4.32
C PRO A 52 -8.67 -2.90 -3.55
N SER A 53 -8.68 -3.84 -2.60
CA SER A 53 -7.45 -4.21 -1.87
C SER A 53 -6.34 -4.72 -2.79
N SER A 54 -6.69 -5.47 -3.83
CA SER A 54 -5.73 -5.93 -4.84
C SER A 54 -5.00 -4.77 -5.51
N GLN A 55 -5.69 -3.67 -5.82
CA GLN A 55 -5.07 -2.48 -6.40
C GLN A 55 -4.02 -1.88 -5.46
N LEU A 56 -4.33 -1.75 -4.16
CA LEU A 56 -3.39 -1.25 -3.17
C LEU A 56 -2.18 -2.19 -2.96
N ASP A 57 -2.40 -3.51 -2.99
CA ASP A 57 -1.30 -4.48 -2.89
C ASP A 57 -0.39 -4.47 -4.12
N HIS A 58 -0.97 -4.42 -5.32
CA HIS A 58 -0.21 -4.30 -6.56
C HIS A 58 0.58 -2.99 -6.60
N LEU A 59 -0.04 -1.87 -6.23
CA LEU A 59 0.61 -0.57 -6.19
C LEU A 59 1.79 -0.57 -5.21
N LEU A 60 1.58 -1.05 -3.98
CA LEU A 60 2.65 -1.13 -2.97
C LEU A 60 3.78 -2.06 -3.40
N LYS A 61 3.45 -3.18 -4.05
CA LYS A 61 4.45 -4.13 -4.56
C LYS A 61 5.28 -3.52 -5.68
N SER A 62 4.65 -2.83 -6.64
CA SER A 62 5.36 -2.14 -7.71
C SER A 62 6.23 -1.01 -7.15
N PHE A 63 5.70 -0.21 -6.23
CA PHE A 63 6.43 0.87 -5.58
C PHE A 63 7.69 0.39 -4.84
N ARG A 64 7.61 -0.77 -4.16
CA ARG A 64 8.74 -1.36 -3.43
C ARG A 64 9.65 -2.26 -4.27
N ALA A 65 9.44 -2.36 -5.58
CA ALA A 65 10.31 -3.18 -6.42
C ALA A 65 11.73 -2.58 -6.44
N ASP A 66 12.73 -3.39 -6.08
CA ASP A 66 14.15 -2.98 -6.16
C ASP A 66 14.53 -2.55 -7.59
N ASP A 67 13.89 -3.18 -8.57
CA ASP A 67 13.99 -2.85 -9.98
C ASP A 67 12.59 -2.57 -10.53
N GLN A 68 12.34 -1.29 -10.78
CA GLN A 68 11.07 -0.77 -11.31
C GLN A 68 10.80 -1.24 -12.75
N GLN A 69 11.78 -1.85 -13.42
CA GLN A 69 11.58 -2.49 -14.73
C GLN A 69 10.87 -3.84 -14.61
N LYS A 70 11.02 -4.58 -13.50
CA LYS A 70 10.39 -5.90 -13.30
C LYS A 70 8.87 -5.90 -13.40
N PRO A 71 8.13 -4.95 -12.79
CA PRO A 71 6.68 -4.86 -12.99
C PRO A 71 6.28 -4.63 -14.45
N VAL A 72 7.04 -3.82 -15.18
CA VAL A 72 6.81 -3.51 -16.60
C VAL A 72 7.05 -4.76 -17.46
N ASP A 73 8.14 -5.47 -17.23
CA ASP A 73 8.46 -6.68 -17.99
C ASP A 73 7.47 -7.81 -17.70
N LYS A 74 7.00 -7.93 -16.45
CA LYS A 74 5.91 -8.84 -16.10
C LYS A 74 4.65 -8.50 -16.88
N LEU A 75 4.27 -7.21 -16.96
CA LEU A 75 3.11 -6.77 -17.72
C LEU A 75 3.25 -7.16 -19.21
N LYS A 76 4.40 -6.90 -19.82
CA LYS A 76 4.69 -7.28 -21.21
C LYS A 76 4.49 -8.78 -21.44
N ARG A 77 5.08 -9.62 -20.58
CA ARG A 77 4.94 -11.08 -20.66
C ARG A 77 3.50 -11.55 -20.46
N ASP A 78 2.78 -10.96 -19.51
CA ASP A 78 1.36 -11.29 -19.30
C ASP A 78 0.53 -10.93 -20.54
N MET A 79 0.81 -9.79 -21.17
CA MET A 79 0.17 -9.38 -22.44
C MET A 79 0.49 -10.34 -23.58
N GLU A 80 1.76 -10.74 -23.75
CA GLU A 80 2.17 -11.75 -24.74
C GLU A 80 1.42 -13.08 -24.53
N ASN A 81 1.31 -13.54 -23.29
CA ASN A 81 0.57 -14.76 -22.97
C ASN A 81 -0.93 -14.64 -23.28
N LEU A 82 -1.56 -13.51 -22.94
CA LEU A 82 -2.98 -13.28 -23.24
C LEU A 82 -3.23 -13.19 -24.75
N ALA A 83 -2.31 -12.59 -25.49
CA ALA A 83 -2.33 -12.58 -26.95
C ALA A 83 -2.20 -13.99 -27.52
N TYR A 84 -1.28 -14.79 -26.99
CA TYR A 84 -1.10 -16.19 -27.38
C TYR A 84 -2.36 -17.04 -27.12
N LEU A 85 -3.07 -16.76 -26.02
CA LEU A 85 -4.36 -17.38 -25.69
C LEU A 85 -5.54 -16.83 -26.51
N GLY A 86 -5.33 -15.84 -27.37
CA GLY A 86 -6.39 -15.20 -28.15
C GLY A 86 -7.37 -14.36 -27.32
N LEU A 87 -7.03 -14.02 -26.08
CA LEU A 87 -7.86 -13.22 -25.17
C LEU A 87 -7.74 -11.72 -25.43
N ILE A 88 -6.61 -11.30 -26.02
CA ILE A 88 -6.40 -9.96 -26.54
C ILE A 88 -5.81 -10.06 -27.96
N PRO A 89 -5.89 -9.00 -28.79
CA PRO A 89 -5.24 -9.00 -30.09
C PRO A 89 -3.74 -9.28 -30.00
N ASP A 90 -3.21 -10.08 -30.93
CA ASP A 90 -1.77 -10.32 -31.04
C ASP A 90 -1.04 -9.02 -31.35
N GLN A 91 -0.14 -8.63 -30.43
CA GLN A 91 0.60 -7.39 -30.51
C GLN A 91 1.64 -7.39 -31.64
N ASN A 92 2.05 -8.58 -32.12
CA ASN A 92 2.92 -8.72 -33.29
C ASN A 92 2.16 -8.50 -34.61
N ILE A 93 0.83 -8.60 -34.61
CA ILE A 93 -0.02 -8.38 -35.79
C ILE A 93 -0.52 -6.92 -35.77
N LYS A 94 0.38 -5.99 -36.11
CA LYS A 94 0.08 -4.60 -36.52
C LYS A 94 -0.92 -3.83 -35.64
N GLY A 95 -0.67 -3.84 -34.34
CA GLY A 95 -1.40 -2.99 -33.39
C GLY A 95 -0.69 -3.02 -32.06
N ASP A 96 0.50 -2.42 -32.00
CA ASP A 96 1.18 -2.16 -30.73
C ASP A 96 0.18 -1.40 -29.84
N LEU A 97 -0.20 -1.95 -28.69
CA LEU A 97 -1.11 -1.28 -27.76
C LEU A 97 -0.53 0.09 -27.32
N PHE A 98 0.78 0.30 -27.48
CA PHE A 98 1.48 1.58 -27.29
C PHE A 98 1.56 2.46 -28.55
N THR A 99 1.01 2.06 -29.69
CA THR A 99 0.85 2.96 -30.87
C THR A 99 -0.46 3.73 -30.85
N ARG A 100 -1.46 3.31 -30.05
CA ARG A 100 -2.74 4.01 -29.87
C ARG A 100 -2.83 4.83 -28.59
N VAL A 101 -1.91 4.62 -27.67
CA VAL A 101 -1.72 5.48 -26.50
C VAL A 101 -0.57 6.40 -26.86
N ASP A 102 -0.78 7.72 -26.84
CA ASP A 102 0.29 8.69 -27.03
C ASP A 102 1.50 8.25 -26.19
N ARG A 103 2.64 8.02 -26.85
CA ARG A 103 3.85 7.62 -26.15
C ARG A 103 4.15 8.71 -25.13
N VAL A 104 3.97 8.39 -23.86
CA VAL A 104 4.31 9.28 -22.75
C VAL A 104 5.79 9.62 -22.95
N ASN A 105 6.07 10.90 -23.20
CA ASN A 105 7.44 11.34 -23.44
C ASN A 105 8.24 11.32 -22.12
N GLN A 106 9.57 11.42 -22.22
CA GLN A 106 10.44 11.36 -21.04
C GLN A 106 10.10 12.45 -20.01
N GLU A 107 9.73 13.64 -20.47
CA GLU A 107 9.31 14.75 -19.59
C GLU A 107 8.04 14.42 -18.81
N GLN A 108 7.01 13.88 -19.47
CA GLN A 108 5.76 13.46 -18.82
C GLN A 108 6.01 12.33 -17.83
N MET A 109 6.96 11.42 -18.10
CA MET A 109 7.37 10.41 -17.12
C MET A 109 8.03 11.03 -15.89
N ILE A 110 8.89 12.04 -16.07
CA ILE A 110 9.54 12.77 -14.97
C ILE A 110 8.49 13.47 -14.13
N GLN A 111 7.55 14.17 -14.77
CA GLN A 111 6.45 14.87 -14.11
C GLN A 111 5.58 13.89 -13.31
N ALA A 112 5.15 12.78 -13.93
CA ALA A 112 4.33 11.77 -13.26
C ALA A 112 5.03 11.17 -12.04
N LYS A 113 6.35 10.93 -12.13
CA LYS A 113 7.15 10.45 -10.99
C LYS A 113 7.20 11.48 -9.86
N GLY A 114 7.47 12.74 -10.18
CA GLY A 114 7.50 13.82 -9.18
C GLY A 114 6.15 13.99 -8.51
N PHE A 115 5.09 14.12 -9.32
CA PHE A 115 3.73 14.27 -8.85
C PHE A 115 3.27 13.13 -7.93
N TYR A 116 3.51 11.88 -8.33
CA TYR A 116 3.19 10.72 -7.49
C TYR A 116 4.00 10.71 -6.19
N ALA A 117 5.28 11.10 -6.21
CA ALA A 117 6.08 11.23 -5.00
C ALA A 117 5.52 12.30 -4.05
N GLY A 118 5.01 13.41 -4.59
CA GLY A 118 4.31 14.47 -3.86
C GLY A 118 3.02 13.97 -3.19
N LEU A 119 2.14 13.29 -3.94
CA LEU A 119 0.91 12.68 -3.43
C LEU A 119 1.16 11.70 -2.27
N ASN A 120 2.29 11.00 -2.29
CA ASN A 120 2.66 10.02 -1.26
C ASN A 120 3.53 10.61 -0.15
N ASN A 121 3.81 11.93 -0.19
CA ASN A 121 4.70 12.62 0.73
C ASN A 121 6.04 11.87 0.92
N SER A 122 6.61 11.39 -0.19
CA SER A 122 7.94 10.77 -0.23
C SER A 122 9.04 11.83 -0.06
N ASP A 123 10.28 11.40 0.11
CA ASP A 123 11.42 12.33 0.15
C ASP A 123 11.49 13.17 -1.13
N ARG A 124 11.67 14.48 -0.98
CA ARG A 124 11.74 15.45 -2.08
C ARG A 124 13.11 15.43 -2.76
N VAL A 125 13.45 14.30 -3.38
CA VAL A 125 14.72 14.06 -4.08
C VAL A 125 14.45 13.41 -5.43
N SER A 126 14.88 14.05 -6.52
CA SER A 126 14.51 13.68 -7.88
C SER A 126 15.35 12.54 -8.48
N GLY A 127 16.58 12.36 -7.99
CA GLY A 127 17.56 11.42 -8.55
C GLY A 127 18.23 11.91 -9.85
N TYR A 128 17.91 13.13 -10.31
CA TYR A 128 18.58 13.80 -11.43
C TYR A 128 19.70 14.72 -10.93
N ASP A 129 20.55 15.20 -11.85
CA ASP A 129 21.59 16.16 -11.52
C ASP A 129 20.97 17.45 -10.98
N ALA A 130 21.42 17.88 -9.80
CA ALA A 130 20.86 19.03 -9.10
C ALA A 130 20.87 20.29 -9.97
N GLY A 131 19.71 20.92 -10.13
CA GLY A 131 19.52 22.13 -10.92
C GLY A 131 19.38 21.90 -12.44
N SER A 132 19.44 20.66 -12.90
CA SER A 132 19.12 20.29 -14.29
C SER A 132 17.65 20.59 -14.62
N VAL A 133 17.32 20.55 -15.92
CA VAL A 133 15.93 20.73 -16.38
C VAL A 133 15.04 19.62 -15.82
N ASP A 134 15.50 18.37 -15.89
CA ASP A 134 14.79 17.20 -15.37
C ASP A 134 14.58 17.28 -13.86
N ASP A 135 15.59 17.73 -13.10
CA ASP A 135 15.49 17.95 -11.65
C ASP A 135 14.42 18.98 -11.31
N LYS A 136 14.44 20.15 -11.97
CA LYS A 136 13.44 21.20 -11.76
C LYS A 136 12.04 20.72 -12.10
N LEU A 137 11.89 20.05 -13.25
CA LEU A 137 10.61 19.50 -13.70
C LEU A 137 10.02 18.50 -12.71
N TRP A 138 10.87 17.63 -12.16
CA TRP A 138 10.46 16.67 -11.14
C TRP A 138 10.03 17.37 -9.84
N LEU A 139 10.82 18.35 -9.37
CA LEU A 139 10.57 19.06 -8.12
C LEU A 139 9.30 19.92 -8.18
N GLU A 140 9.08 20.61 -9.30
CA GLU A 140 7.84 21.34 -9.55
C GLU A 140 6.62 20.41 -9.53
N SER A 141 6.74 19.24 -10.14
CA SER A 141 5.67 18.25 -10.16
C SER A 141 5.42 17.64 -8.77
N TYR A 142 6.48 17.43 -7.97
CA TYR A 142 6.36 17.01 -6.58
C TYR A 142 5.55 18.01 -5.76
N ASP A 143 5.88 19.30 -5.88
CA ASP A 143 5.20 20.35 -5.13
C ASP A 143 3.72 20.44 -5.56
N ALA A 144 3.43 20.26 -6.86
CA ALA A 144 2.06 20.21 -7.37
C ALA A 144 1.27 19.01 -6.81
N GLY A 145 1.86 17.82 -6.78
CA GLY A 145 1.20 16.63 -6.22
C GLY A 145 0.95 16.74 -4.71
N LYS A 146 1.89 17.33 -3.98
CA LYS A 146 1.69 17.62 -2.56
C LYS A 146 0.56 18.64 -2.34
N ALA A 147 0.54 19.70 -3.13
CA ALA A 147 -0.50 20.72 -3.06
C ALA A 147 -1.89 20.15 -3.38
N GLU A 148 -2.00 19.27 -4.37
CA GLU A 148 -3.26 18.59 -4.68
C GLU A 148 -3.73 17.73 -3.51
N TYR A 149 -2.84 16.91 -2.94
CA TYR A 149 -3.20 16.10 -1.78
C TYR A 149 -3.69 16.96 -0.62
N ASP A 150 -2.93 17.99 -0.25
CA ASP A 150 -3.24 18.87 0.88
C ASP A 150 -4.54 19.65 0.68
N THR A 151 -4.90 19.97 -0.57
CA THR A 151 -6.12 20.70 -0.93
C THR A 151 -7.35 19.80 -0.98
N GLU A 152 -7.24 18.60 -1.56
CA GLU A 152 -8.37 17.72 -1.82
C GLU A 152 -8.70 16.78 -0.64
N ILE A 153 -7.69 16.37 0.15
CA ILE A 153 -7.89 15.40 1.21
C ILE A 153 -8.91 15.84 2.29
N PRO A 154 -9.02 17.13 2.70
CA PRO A 154 -9.99 17.53 3.72
C PRO A 154 -11.44 17.31 3.27
N ASP A 155 -11.76 17.62 2.01
CA ASP A 155 -13.10 17.39 1.44
C ASP A 155 -13.40 15.89 1.30
N ILE A 156 -12.43 15.11 0.80
CA ILE A 156 -12.57 13.65 0.71
C ILE A 156 -12.84 13.04 2.10
N LEU A 157 -12.09 13.43 3.13
CA LEU A 157 -12.28 12.97 4.49
C LEU A 157 -13.63 13.42 5.07
N ALA A 158 -14.07 14.65 4.79
CA ALA A 158 -15.38 15.13 5.21
C ALA A 158 -16.52 14.28 4.61
N ARG A 159 -16.45 13.93 3.32
CA ARG A 159 -17.43 13.05 2.67
C ARG A 159 -17.40 11.63 3.23
N ILE A 160 -16.21 11.08 3.52
CA ILE A 160 -16.07 9.77 4.17
C ILE A 160 -16.74 9.77 5.55
N ASN A 161 -16.49 10.81 6.35
CA ASN A 161 -17.09 10.92 7.69
C ASN A 161 -18.61 11.14 7.62
N ALA A 162 -19.10 11.93 6.67
CA ALA A 162 -20.53 12.13 6.46
C ALA A 162 -21.22 10.82 6.05
N ALA A 163 -20.63 10.04 5.15
CA ALA A 163 -21.15 8.72 4.77
C ALA A 163 -21.22 7.76 5.96
N ALA A 164 -20.23 7.80 6.85
CA ALA A 164 -20.20 6.96 8.06
C ALA A 164 -21.27 7.34 9.12
N THR A 165 -21.78 8.57 9.10
CA THR A 165 -22.79 9.05 10.09
C THR A 165 -24.23 8.89 9.63
N ASN A 166 -24.47 8.66 8.32
CA ASN A 166 -25.79 8.45 7.75
C ASN A 166 -26.27 6.98 7.78
N GLU A 167 -25.45 6.05 8.28
CA GLU A 167 -25.94 4.70 8.62
C GLU A 167 -26.73 4.81 9.94
N GLU A 168 -28.06 4.84 9.84
CA GLU A 168 -28.95 4.72 11.00
C GLU A 168 -28.58 3.47 11.80
N PRO A 169 -28.53 3.52 13.15
CA PRO A 169 -28.36 2.31 13.94
C PRO A 169 -29.46 1.32 13.56
N PRO A 170 -29.16 0.00 13.49
CA PRO A 170 -30.17 -0.99 13.17
C PRO A 170 -31.36 -0.77 14.10
N ALA A 171 -32.55 -0.65 13.52
CA ALA A 171 -33.78 -0.44 14.27
C ALA A 171 -33.80 -1.44 15.44
N SER A 172 -33.76 -0.93 16.66
CA SER A 172 -34.04 -1.72 17.86
C SER A 172 -35.53 -2.02 17.85
N GLY A 173 -35.92 -2.95 16.97
CA GLY A 173 -37.30 -3.33 16.71
C GLY A 173 -37.45 -4.82 16.94
N GLU A 174 -38.28 -5.14 17.92
CA GLU A 174 -38.89 -6.41 18.26
C GLU A 174 -38.78 -7.52 17.20
N ASP A 175 -38.39 -8.70 17.67
CA ASP A 175 -38.51 -9.95 16.94
C ASP A 175 -39.95 -10.12 16.44
N PRO A 176 -40.21 -10.08 15.11
CA PRO A 176 -41.55 -10.23 14.56
C PRO A 176 -42.10 -11.66 14.68
N PHE A 177 -41.37 -12.58 15.32
CA PHE A 177 -41.79 -13.96 15.58
C PHE A 177 -42.03 -14.26 17.07
N SER A 178 -42.05 -13.26 17.96
CA SER A 178 -42.48 -13.49 19.35
C SER A 178 -44.00 -13.42 19.47
N ASP A 179 -44.66 -14.51 19.08
CA ASP A 179 -45.95 -15.01 19.59
C ASP A 179 -46.19 -16.35 18.86
N SER A 180 -46.43 -17.49 19.50
CA SER A 180 -47.13 -17.75 20.75
C SER A 180 -46.80 -19.17 21.25
N GLU A 181 -46.73 -19.33 22.58
CA GLU A 181 -46.88 -20.62 23.25
C GLU A 181 -48.29 -21.19 22.98
N ASP A 182 -48.34 -22.43 22.51
CA ASP A 182 -49.23 -23.51 22.97
C ASP A 182 -48.73 -24.87 22.43
#